data_AF-A0A3R7YIB9-F1
#
_entry.id   AF-A0A3R7YIB9-F1
#
_cell.length_a   1.000
_cell.length_b   1.000
_cell.length_c   1.000
_cell.angle_alpha   90.00
_cell.angle_beta   90.00
_cell.angle_gamma   90.00
#
_symmetry.space_group_name_H-M   'P 1'
#
loop_
_entity.id
_entity.type
_entity.pdbx_description
1 polymer ?
#
loop_
_entity_poly.entity_id
_entity_poly.type
_entity_poly.pdbx_seq_one_letter_code
_entity_poly.pdbx_strand_id
1 'polypeptide(L)'
;MSDDDHEEVPRIDAAALSYEAFCELYMAPNRPVLIRNIGLDWPIYHAWRRSEHNDVNHAYLRATFGHATVPVVGYGRLDAYGEEDRCTMPLGFSEAMYLTLLESGEAQAAQKYMKDWHFTRDFPHGPVYT
;
A
#
# COMPACT_ATOMS: atom_id res chain seq x y z
N MET A 1 34.88 5.74 -15.44
CA MET A 1 33.69 6.25 -14.74
C MET A 1 32.54 6.01 -15.69
N SER A 2 31.84 4.88 -15.52
CA SER A 2 30.64 4.59 -16.29
C SER A 2 29.51 5.41 -15.68
N ASP A 3 28.90 6.26 -16.50
CA ASP A 3 27.59 6.83 -16.19
C ASP A 3 26.67 5.68 -15.81
N ASP A 4 26.09 5.76 -14.61
CA ASP A 4 25.05 4.87 -14.14
C ASP A 4 23.81 5.22 -14.97
N ASP A 5 23.72 4.65 -16.16
CA ASP A 5 22.53 4.71 -17.02
C ASP A 5 21.41 4.00 -16.27
N HIS A 6 20.74 4.73 -15.39
CA HIS A 6 19.49 4.29 -14.79
C HIS A 6 18.44 4.23 -15.90
N GLU A 7 18.39 3.08 -16.58
CA GLU A 7 17.34 2.78 -17.55
C GLU A 7 15.99 2.93 -16.84
N GLU A 8 15.15 3.84 -17.37
CA GLU A 8 13.84 4.12 -16.78
C GLU A 8 12.98 2.86 -16.79
N VAL A 9 12.31 2.55 -15.67
CA VAL A 9 11.45 1.37 -15.59
C VAL A 9 10.30 1.48 -16.60
N PRO A 10 10.18 0.55 -17.57
CA PRO A 10 9.14 0.62 -18.59
C PRO A 10 7.72 0.65 -17.97
N ARG A 11 6.83 1.45 -18.56
CA ARG A 11 5.44 1.60 -18.13
C ARG A 11 4.50 1.10 -19.23
N ILE A 12 3.76 0.03 -18.98
CA ILE A 12 2.89 -0.60 -19.97
C ILE A 12 1.45 -0.65 -19.45
N ASP A 13 0.48 -0.44 -20.33
CA ASP A 13 -0.93 -0.61 -19.98
C ASP A 13 -1.28 -2.10 -19.89
N ALA A 14 -2.06 -2.51 -18.89
CA ALA A 14 -2.49 -3.91 -18.73
C ALA A 14 -3.17 -4.47 -19.98
N ALA A 15 -3.92 -3.66 -20.73
CA ALA A 15 -4.58 -4.09 -21.97
C ALA A 15 -3.59 -4.38 -23.12
N ALA A 16 -2.34 -3.89 -23.01
CA ALA A 16 -1.30 -4.05 -24.02
C ALA A 16 -0.25 -5.12 -23.65
N LEU A 17 -0.37 -5.78 -22.49
CA LEU A 17 0.59 -6.77 -22.01
C LEU A 17 -0.11 -8.09 -21.73
N SER A 18 0.12 -9.10 -22.58
CA SER A 18 -0.35 -10.45 -22.29
C SER A 18 0.44 -11.08 -21.15
N TYR A 19 -0.13 -12.11 -20.52
CA TYR A 19 0.53 -12.86 -19.46
C TYR A 19 1.83 -13.53 -19.94
N GLU A 20 1.82 -14.10 -21.14
CA GLU A 20 2.98 -14.74 -21.76
C GLU A 20 4.08 -13.71 -22.03
N ALA A 21 3.73 -12.56 -22.60
CA ALA A 21 4.68 -11.48 -22.85
C ALA A 21 5.26 -10.93 -21.54
N PHE A 22 4.45 -10.81 -20.48
CA PHE A 22 4.95 -10.46 -19.15
C PHE A 22 5.97 -11.48 -18.64
N CYS A 23 5.64 -12.78 -18.76
CA CYS A 23 6.52 -13.85 -18.31
C CYS A 23 7.86 -13.84 -19.05
N GLU A 24 7.84 -13.75 -20.37
CA GLU A 24 9.02 -13.82 -21.23
C GLU A 24 9.90 -12.57 -21.15
N LEU A 25 9.29 -11.38 -21.18
CA LEU A 25 10.02 -10.11 -21.30
C LEU A 25 10.46 -9.53 -19.96
N TYR A 26 9.74 -9.83 -18.87
CA TYR A 26 9.95 -9.19 -17.56
C TYR A 26 10.22 -10.18 -16.44
N MET A 27 9.32 -11.15 -16.22
CA MET A 27 9.42 -12.04 -15.06
C MET A 27 10.63 -13.00 -15.14
N ALA A 28 10.75 -13.77 -16.22
CA ALA A 28 11.85 -14.72 -16.42
C ALA A 28 13.24 -14.07 -16.44
N PRO A 29 13.45 -12.91 -17.10
CA PRO A 29 14.73 -12.21 -17.05
C PRO A 29 14.91 -11.34 -15.80
N ASN A 30 13.96 -11.32 -14.87
CA ASN A 30 13.97 -10.50 -13.66
C ASN A 30 14.15 -8.98 -13.94
N ARG A 31 13.39 -8.47 -14.91
CA ARG A 31 13.39 -7.04 -15.29
C ARG A 31 12.16 -6.33 -14.74
N PRO A 32 12.32 -5.16 -14.10
CA PRO A 32 11.19 -4.42 -13.55
C PRO A 32 10.29 -3.86 -14.66
N VAL A 33 8.99 -3.79 -14.38
CA VAL A 33 7.98 -3.15 -15.23
C VAL A 33 6.86 -2.59 -14.36
N LEU A 34 6.34 -1.42 -14.74
CA LEU A 34 5.17 -0.81 -14.12
C LEU A 34 3.95 -1.07 -15.00
N ILE A 35 3.08 -1.98 -14.55
CA ILE A 35 1.83 -2.29 -15.23
C ILE A 35 0.76 -1.31 -14.74
N ARG A 36 0.21 -0.53 -15.66
CA ARG A 36 -0.86 0.44 -15.39
C ARG A 36 -2.22 -0.21 -15.59
N ASN A 37 -3.23 0.32 -14.91
CA ASN A 37 -4.64 0.00 -15.14
C ASN A 37 -5.07 -1.45 -14.86
N ILE A 38 -4.23 -2.28 -14.24
CA ILE A 38 -4.54 -3.68 -13.94
C ILE A 38 -5.67 -3.86 -12.92
N GLY A 39 -5.80 -2.93 -11.96
CA GLY A 39 -6.80 -3.00 -10.90
C GLY A 39 -7.91 -1.97 -11.04
N LEU A 40 -8.21 -1.51 -12.27
CA LEU A 40 -9.24 -0.49 -12.50
C LEU A 40 -10.64 -0.95 -12.09
N ASP A 41 -10.90 -2.25 -12.12
CA ASP A 41 -12.17 -2.88 -11.76
C ASP A 41 -12.18 -3.40 -10.32
N TRP A 42 -11.08 -3.27 -9.58
CA TRP A 42 -10.99 -3.75 -8.20
C TRP A 42 -11.91 -2.93 -7.29
N PRO A 43 -12.74 -3.58 -6.47
CA PRO A 43 -13.65 -2.86 -5.56
C PRO A 43 -12.91 -1.86 -4.66
N ILE A 44 -11.70 -2.19 -4.20
CA ILE A 44 -10.90 -1.29 -3.34
C ILE A 44 -10.40 -0.04 -4.05
N TYR A 45 -10.15 -0.12 -5.36
CA TYR A 45 -9.66 1.03 -6.14
C TYR A 45 -10.68 2.17 -6.10
N HIS A 46 -11.96 1.81 -6.04
CA HIS A 46 -13.07 2.74 -5.92
C HIS A 46 -13.43 3.06 -4.46
N ALA A 47 -13.45 2.06 -3.58
CA ALA A 47 -13.94 2.23 -2.22
C ALA A 47 -12.94 2.97 -1.31
N TRP A 48 -11.63 2.71 -1.47
CA TRP A 48 -10.59 3.23 -0.56
C TRP A 48 -10.07 4.60 -1.00
N ARG A 49 -10.50 5.11 -2.15
CA ARG A 49 -10.07 6.39 -2.72
C ARG A 49 -11.24 7.38 -2.76
N ARG A 50 -10.99 8.65 -2.44
CA ARG A 50 -11.92 9.75 -2.71
C ARG A 50 -11.71 10.23 -4.15
N SER A 51 -12.80 10.37 -4.89
CA SER A 51 -12.79 10.70 -6.33
C SER A 51 -12.18 12.07 -6.66
N GLU A 52 -12.19 13.01 -5.71
CA GLU A 52 -11.89 14.42 -5.97
C GLU A 52 -10.40 14.74 -5.95
N HIS A 53 -9.60 14.02 -5.14
CA HIS A 53 -8.19 14.37 -4.89
C HIS A 53 -7.21 13.18 -4.89
N ASN A 54 -7.67 11.96 -5.24
CA ASN A 54 -6.90 10.72 -5.04
C ASN A 54 -6.51 10.45 -3.58
N ASP A 55 -7.18 11.08 -2.63
CA ASP A 55 -6.95 10.89 -1.21
C ASP A 55 -7.56 9.57 -0.71
N VAL A 56 -7.08 9.12 0.45
CA VAL A 56 -7.61 7.94 1.13
C VAL A 56 -9.01 8.23 1.67
N ASN A 57 -9.94 7.31 1.45
CA ASN A 57 -11.31 7.35 1.98
C ASN A 57 -11.35 6.83 3.43
N HIS A 58 -10.85 7.64 4.36
CA HIS A 58 -10.80 7.29 5.79
C HIS A 58 -12.17 6.93 6.37
N ALA A 59 -13.25 7.58 5.91
CA ALA A 59 -14.61 7.30 6.38
C ALA A 59 -15.02 5.85 6.04
N TYR A 60 -14.77 5.41 4.81
CA TYR A 60 -15.02 4.02 4.40
C TYR A 60 -14.15 3.03 5.17
N LEU A 61 -12.84 3.30 5.28
CA LEU A 61 -11.92 2.43 6.02
C LEU A 61 -12.31 2.30 7.50
N ARG A 62 -12.72 3.40 8.12
CA ARG A 62 -13.18 3.44 9.51
C ARG A 62 -14.46 2.64 9.70
N ALA A 63 -15.47 2.86 8.84
CA ALA A 63 -16.75 2.15 8.91
C ALA A 63 -16.60 0.64 8.68
N THR A 64 -15.75 0.24 7.74
CA THR A 64 -15.65 -1.16 7.30
C THR A 64 -14.65 -1.95 8.13
N PHE A 65 -13.49 -1.37 8.43
CA PHE A 65 -12.35 -2.07 9.02
C PHE A 65 -11.88 -1.49 10.35
N GLY A 66 -12.56 -0.47 10.89
CA GLY A 66 -12.09 0.28 12.07
C GLY A 66 -11.83 -0.55 13.34
N HIS A 67 -12.35 -1.79 13.39
CA HIS A 67 -12.20 -2.74 14.50
C HIS A 67 -10.91 -3.55 14.39
N ALA A 68 -10.25 -3.53 13.23
CA ALA A 68 -8.98 -4.21 13.04
C ALA A 68 -7.89 -3.56 13.89
N THR A 69 -6.93 -4.39 14.28
CA THR A 69 -5.66 -3.97 14.87
C THR A 69 -4.59 -4.09 13.81
N VAL A 70 -3.94 -2.97 13.49
CA VAL A 70 -2.99 -2.87 12.37
C VAL A 70 -1.55 -2.70 12.86
N PRO A 71 -0.56 -3.26 12.14
CA PRO A 71 0.85 -3.02 12.41
C PRO A 71 1.25 -1.61 11.95
N VAL A 72 1.86 -0.83 12.83
CA VAL A 72 2.39 0.50 12.54
C VAL A 72 3.86 0.53 12.89
N VAL A 73 4.67 1.08 11.99
CA VAL A 73 6.11 1.21 12.12
C VAL A 73 6.48 2.68 12.17
N GLY A 74 7.30 3.07 13.14
CA GLY A 74 7.96 4.37 13.19
C GLY A 74 9.26 4.38 12.40
N TYR A 75 9.54 5.47 11.69
CA TYR A 75 10.87 5.73 11.15
C TYR A 75 11.78 6.26 12.26
N GLY A 76 12.86 5.55 12.55
CA GLY A 76 13.84 5.94 13.55
C GLY A 76 15.20 5.27 13.31
N ARG A 77 16.26 5.83 13.87
CA ARG A 77 17.55 5.13 13.97
C ARG A 77 17.36 3.98 14.94
N LEU A 78 17.37 2.77 14.40
CA LEU A 78 17.39 1.55 15.18
C LEU A 78 18.84 1.07 15.25
N ASP A 79 19.19 0.45 16.37
CA ASP A 79 20.58 0.19 16.72
C ASP A 79 21.16 -0.98 15.89
N ALA A 80 20.30 -1.83 15.31
CA ALA A 80 20.70 -2.93 14.43
C ALA A 80 19.94 -2.98 13.09
N TYR A 81 20.61 -3.56 12.09
CA TYR A 81 20.02 -3.85 10.78
C TYR A 81 18.87 -4.85 10.92
N GLY A 82 17.69 -4.50 10.41
CA GLY A 82 16.49 -5.34 10.45
C GLY A 82 15.62 -5.13 11.69
N GLU A 83 16.03 -4.28 12.63
CA GLU A 83 15.11 -3.82 13.68
C GLU A 83 14.05 -2.89 13.08
N GLU A 84 12.86 -2.91 13.67
CA GLU A 84 11.77 -2.00 13.38
C GLU A 84 11.13 -1.53 14.69
N ASP A 85 10.87 -0.23 14.82
CA ASP A 85 9.98 0.29 15.87
C ASP A 85 8.53 -0.03 15.47
N ARG A 86 8.17 -1.31 15.62
CA ARG A 86 6.89 -1.86 15.23
C ARG A 86 5.99 -1.99 16.46
N CYS A 87 4.82 -1.38 16.37
CA CYS A 87 3.75 -1.59 17.34
C CYS A 87 2.47 -2.02 16.62
N THR A 88 1.43 -2.30 17.41
CA THR A 88 0.09 -2.50 16.88
C THR A 88 -0.84 -1.46 17.48
N MET A 89 -1.81 -0.99 16.69
CA MET A 89 -2.86 -0.11 17.17
C MET A 89 -4.18 -0.37 16.44
N PRO A 90 -5.33 -0.13 17.07
CA PRO A 90 -6.59 -0.24 16.36
C PRO A 90 -6.71 0.81 15.24
N LEU A 91 -7.49 0.47 14.21
CA LEU A 91 -7.51 1.24 12.97
C LEU A 91 -8.31 2.53 13.09
N GLY A 92 -9.52 2.50 13.68
CA GLY A 92 -10.46 3.61 13.45
C GLY A 92 -11.52 3.93 14.49
N PHE A 93 -11.73 3.18 15.57
CA PHE A 93 -12.87 3.44 16.47
C PHE A 93 -12.60 4.34 17.69
N SER A 94 -11.40 4.93 17.84
CA SER A 94 -11.13 5.92 18.91
C SER A 94 -10.15 7.02 18.50
N GLU A 95 -9.92 7.99 19.38
CA GLU A 95 -9.07 9.17 19.14
C GLU A 95 -7.57 8.84 19.00
N ALA A 96 -7.09 7.75 19.62
CA ALA A 96 -5.68 7.33 19.59
C ALA A 96 -5.33 6.34 18.45
N MET A 97 -6.12 6.34 17.38
CA MET A 97 -6.09 5.30 16.33
C MET A 97 -5.39 5.75 15.06
N TYR A 98 -4.92 4.78 14.27
CA TYR A 98 -4.08 5.06 13.10
C TYR A 98 -4.73 6.03 12.09
N LEU A 99 -6.00 5.85 11.76
CA LEU A 99 -6.70 6.75 10.83
C LEU A 99 -6.81 8.18 11.39
N THR A 100 -6.99 8.33 12.70
CA THR A 100 -7.04 9.65 13.35
C THR A 100 -5.66 10.33 13.28
N LEU A 101 -4.57 9.59 13.49
CA LEU A 101 -3.19 10.11 13.37
C LEU A 101 -2.83 10.48 11.92
N LEU A 102 -3.34 9.73 10.93
CA LEU A 102 -3.20 10.08 9.52
C LEU A 102 -3.93 11.38 9.19
N GLU A 103 -5.17 11.54 9.69
CA GLU A 103 -6.01 12.71 9.46
C GLU A 103 -5.46 13.98 10.10
N SER A 104 -4.89 13.88 11.31
CA SER A 104 -4.29 15.03 12.01
C SER A 104 -2.91 15.42 11.48
N GLY A 105 -2.28 14.56 10.67
CA GLY A 105 -0.89 14.72 10.22
C GLY A 105 0.15 14.30 11.26
N GLU A 106 -0.26 13.85 12.45
CA GLU A 106 0.65 13.36 13.49
C GLU A 106 1.43 12.12 13.04
N ALA A 107 0.81 11.24 12.26
CA ALA A 107 1.49 10.08 11.68
C ALA A 107 2.65 10.53 10.77
N GLN A 108 2.43 11.55 9.93
CA GLN A 108 3.47 12.11 9.06
C GLN A 108 4.57 12.80 9.88
N ALA A 109 4.20 13.61 10.87
CA ALA A 109 5.14 14.31 11.74
C ALA A 109 6.03 13.34 12.54
N ALA A 110 5.46 12.22 13.00
CA ALA A 110 6.18 11.15 13.69
C ALA A 110 6.77 10.10 12.74
N GLN A 111 6.65 10.29 11.42
CA GLN A 111 7.07 9.34 10.38
C GLN A 111 6.61 7.90 10.64
N LYS A 112 5.35 7.74 11.05
CA LYS A 112 4.68 6.47 11.31
C LYS A 112 3.83 6.05 10.12
N TYR A 113 3.93 4.79 9.73
CA TYR A 113 3.13 4.23 8.64
C TYR A 113 2.73 2.78 8.90
N MET A 114 1.61 2.36 8.31
CA MET A 114 1.16 0.97 8.37
C MET A 114 2.01 0.11 7.43
N LYS A 115 2.58 -0.98 7.95
CA LYS A 115 3.52 -1.83 7.20
C LYS A 115 3.21 -3.32 7.36
N ASP A 116 3.22 -4.05 6.25
CA ASP A 116 3.02 -5.50 6.19
C ASP A 116 1.71 -5.97 6.84
N TRP A 117 0.63 -5.19 6.68
CA TRP A 117 -0.67 -5.62 7.16
C TRP A 117 -1.19 -6.76 6.29
N HIS A 118 -1.29 -7.96 6.87
CA HIS A 118 -1.87 -9.12 6.22
C HIS A 118 -3.39 -9.01 6.18
N PHE A 119 -3.89 -8.12 5.31
CA PHE A 119 -5.30 -7.76 5.22
C PHE A 119 -6.23 -8.98 5.07
N THR A 120 -5.87 -9.92 4.21
CA THR A 120 -6.68 -11.13 3.93
C THR A 120 -6.75 -12.12 5.09
N ARG A 121 -5.85 -12.04 6.08
CA ARG A 121 -5.95 -12.83 7.32
C ARG A 121 -7.09 -12.30 8.19
N ASP A 122 -7.17 -10.97 8.31
CA ASP A 122 -8.16 -10.31 9.16
C ASP A 122 -9.52 -10.21 8.45
N PHE A 123 -9.52 -10.17 7.11
CA PHE A 123 -10.71 -10.10 6.26
C PHE A 123 -10.66 -11.15 5.13
N PRO A 124 -10.78 -12.45 5.43
CA PRO A 124 -10.60 -13.54 4.47
C PRO A 124 -11.67 -13.59 3.36
N HIS A 125 -12.80 -12.92 3.58
CA HIS A 125 -13.91 -12.83 2.62
C HIS A 125 -14.14 -11.40 2.13
N GLY A 126 -13.21 -10.47 2.39
CA GLY A 126 -13.31 -9.10 1.92
C GLY A 126 -13.17 -9.04 0.39
N PRO A 127 -14.03 -8.28 -0.32
CA PRO A 127 -13.89 -8.07 -1.76
C PRO A 127 -12.75 -7.07 -2.02
N VAL A 128 -11.51 -7.55 -1.99
CA VAL A 128 -10.31 -6.70 -2.10
C VAL A 128 -9.93 -6.51 -3.57
N TYR A 129 -9.58 -7.60 -4.24
CA TYR A 129 -9.25 -7.68 -5.66
C TYR A 129 -10.11 -8.75 -6.32
N THR A 130 -10.20 -8.72 -7.65
CA THR A 130 -10.95 -9.68 -8.48
C THR A 130 -10.12 -10.91 -8.84
#